data_AF-A0A926DT28-F1
#
_entry.id   AF-A0A926DT28-F1
#
_cell.length_a   1.000
_cell.length_b   1.000
_cell.length_c   1.000
_cell.angle_alpha   90.00
_cell.angle_beta   90.00
_cell.angle_gamma   90.00
#
_symmetry.space_group_name_H-M   'P 1'
#
loop_
_entity.id
_entity.type
_entity.pdbx_description
1 polymer ?
#
loop_
_entity_poly.entity_id
_entity_poly.type
_entity_poly.pdbx_seq_one_letter_code
_entity_poly.pdbx_strand_id
1 'polypeptide(L)'
;MKTKKQEELVNSYLSIIGEEIRPLYKEIIMYLSELGYNPKKEKLNISFKHDQHNKQMAKMGFKKSQEHLPYFALRFSACRGYSQRFEDIVSAAAAKKTVKEARCIDKGCDYCAGEAETHAYIYKCPDNKIKFLCGANALEISDITENDVTEIKELIREEHLYLMKHEAGIEI
;
A
#
# COMPACT_ATOMS: atom_id res chain seq x y z
N MET A 1 -15.10 -9.15 -5.06
CA MET A 1 -15.78 -8.01 -4.40
C MET A 1 -17.02 -8.51 -3.67
N LYS A 2 -17.48 -7.84 -2.61
CA LYS A 2 -18.57 -8.34 -1.75
C LYS A 2 -19.95 -7.78 -2.12
N THR A 3 -20.00 -6.62 -2.80
CA THR A 3 -21.27 -5.95 -3.12
C THR A 3 -21.27 -5.33 -4.51
N LYS A 4 -22.46 -5.20 -5.11
CA LYS A 4 -22.66 -4.50 -6.39
C LYS A 4 -22.15 -3.06 -6.37
N LYS A 5 -22.31 -2.35 -5.25
CA LYS A 5 -21.80 -0.96 -5.10
C LYS A 5 -20.28 -0.88 -5.19
N GLN A 6 -19.57 -1.89 -4.68
CA GLN A 6 -18.11 -1.98 -4.80
C GLN A 6 -17.69 -2.25 -6.24
N GLU A 7 -18.41 -3.13 -6.93
CA GLU A 7 -18.18 -3.41 -8.36
C GLU A 7 -18.41 -2.18 -9.23
N GLU A 8 -19.52 -1.47 -9.03
CA GLU A 8 -19.82 -0.22 -9.73
C GLU A 8 -18.73 0.84 -9.48
N LEU A 9 -18.24 0.95 -8.24
CA LEU A 9 -17.13 1.87 -7.89
C LEU A 9 -15.84 1.51 -8.63
N VAL A 10 -15.44 0.25 -8.62
CA VAL A 10 -14.23 -0.22 -9.30
C VAL A 10 -14.37 -0.07 -10.82
N ASN A 11 -15.51 -0.45 -11.39
CA ASN A 11 -15.76 -0.32 -12.83
C ASN A 11 -15.71 1.15 -13.28
N SER A 12 -16.30 2.06 -12.50
CA SER A 12 -16.26 3.50 -12.78
C SER A 12 -14.84 4.07 -12.73
N TYR A 13 -13.98 3.52 -11.86
CA TYR A 13 -12.58 3.91 -11.79
C TYR A 13 -11.78 3.34 -12.98
N LEU A 14 -11.94 2.06 -13.28
CA LEU A 14 -11.24 1.41 -14.40
C LEU A 14 -11.65 2.01 -15.76
N SER A 15 -12.88 2.49 -15.92
CA SER A 15 -13.35 3.10 -17.18
C SER A 15 -12.63 4.40 -17.53
N ILE A 16 -12.05 5.09 -16.55
CA ILE A 16 -11.30 6.34 -16.74
C ILE A 16 -9.78 6.14 -16.67
N ILE A 17 -9.31 4.93 -16.37
CA ILE A 17 -7.90 4.57 -16.53
C ILE A 17 -7.61 4.32 -18.02
N GLY A 18 -6.46 4.82 -18.48
CA GLY A 18 -5.95 4.59 -19.83
C GLY A 18 -5.83 3.10 -20.17
N GLU A 19 -6.15 2.75 -21.42
CA GLU A 19 -6.30 1.35 -21.83
C GLU A 19 -5.05 0.49 -21.63
N GLU A 20 -3.87 1.09 -21.75
CA GLU A 20 -2.57 0.41 -21.60
C GLU A 20 -2.34 -0.12 -20.18
N ILE A 21 -2.66 0.67 -19.15
CA ILE A 21 -2.38 0.33 -17.75
C ILE A 21 -3.62 -0.24 -17.02
N ARG A 22 -4.81 -0.13 -17.63
CA ARG A 22 -6.06 -0.66 -17.06
C ARG A 22 -5.98 -2.14 -16.68
N PRO A 23 -5.37 -3.04 -17.49
CA PRO A 23 -5.23 -4.45 -17.11
C PRO A 23 -4.44 -4.65 -15.81
N LEU A 24 -3.35 -3.89 -15.63
CA LEU A 24 -2.48 -3.99 -14.45
C LEU A 24 -3.23 -3.58 -13.18
N TYR A 25 -3.93 -2.45 -13.22
CA TYR A 25 -4.76 -1.98 -12.10
C TYR A 25 -5.89 -2.96 -11.81
N LYS A 26 -6.55 -3.48 -12.84
CA LYS A 26 -7.61 -4.48 -12.67
C LYS A 26 -7.08 -5.72 -11.97
N GLU A 27 -5.92 -6.24 -12.36
CA GLU A 27 -5.32 -7.41 -11.73
C GLU A 27 -5.04 -7.17 -10.24
N ILE A 28 -4.40 -6.05 -9.89
CA ILE A 28 -4.10 -5.69 -8.50
C ILE A 28 -5.41 -5.57 -7.67
N ILE A 29 -6.44 -4.92 -8.21
CA ILE A 29 -7.74 -4.76 -7.55
C ILE A 29 -8.42 -6.11 -7.30
N MET A 30 -8.36 -7.02 -8.28
CA MET A 30 -8.93 -8.36 -8.14
C MET A 30 -8.18 -9.14 -7.07
N TYR A 31 -6.85 -9.09 -7.05
CA TYR A 31 -6.04 -9.75 -6.02
C TYR A 31 -6.33 -9.22 -4.60
N LEU A 32 -6.42 -7.90 -4.44
CA LEU A 32 -6.85 -7.28 -3.17
C LEU A 32 -8.25 -7.76 -2.76
N SER A 33 -9.17 -7.87 -3.73
CA SER A 33 -10.53 -8.32 -3.46
C SER A 33 -10.60 -9.80 -3.05
N GLU A 34 -9.74 -10.65 -3.62
CA GLU A 34 -9.61 -12.07 -3.26
C GLU A 34 -9.14 -12.25 -1.82
N LEU A 35 -8.21 -11.40 -1.37
CA LEU A 35 -7.75 -11.33 0.03
C LEU A 35 -8.71 -10.58 0.97
N GLY A 36 -9.93 -10.26 0.52
CA GLY A 36 -10.97 -9.69 1.37
C GLY A 36 -10.92 -8.17 1.57
N TYR A 37 -10.02 -7.45 0.87
CA TYR A 37 -9.96 -5.99 0.93
C TYR A 37 -11.11 -5.36 0.15
N ASN A 38 -11.84 -4.48 0.83
CA ASN A 38 -13.00 -3.80 0.30
C ASN A 38 -12.62 -2.41 -0.26
N PRO A 39 -12.99 -2.09 -1.51
CA PRO A 39 -12.83 -0.76 -2.04
C PRO A 39 -13.83 0.20 -1.38
N LYS A 40 -13.34 1.39 -1.00
CA LYS A 40 -14.14 2.48 -0.44
C LYS A 40 -13.77 3.80 -1.11
N LYS A 41 -14.78 4.54 -1.55
CA LYS A 41 -14.59 5.86 -2.17
C LYS A 41 -14.11 6.87 -1.12
N GLU A 42 -13.03 7.59 -1.43
CA GLU A 42 -12.44 8.66 -0.65
C GLU A 42 -12.16 9.88 -1.54
N LYS A 43 -13.17 10.76 -1.68
CA LYS A 43 -13.13 11.91 -2.60
C LYS A 43 -12.80 11.44 -4.04
N LEU A 44 -11.60 11.75 -4.52
CA LEU A 44 -11.08 11.39 -5.85
C LEU A 44 -10.37 10.02 -5.89
N ASN A 45 -10.31 9.32 -4.76
CA ASN A 45 -9.54 8.07 -4.62
C ASN A 45 -10.44 6.91 -4.22
N ILE A 46 -9.90 5.70 -4.34
CA ILE A 46 -10.41 4.47 -3.77
C ILE A 46 -9.36 3.94 -2.79
N SER A 47 -9.77 3.71 -1.55
CA SER A 47 -8.95 2.99 -0.56
C SER A 47 -9.42 1.55 -0.44
N PHE A 48 -8.48 0.64 -0.17
CA PHE A 48 -8.74 -0.79 0.01
C PHE A 48 -8.47 -1.15 1.46
N LYS A 49 -9.53 -1.47 2.22
CA LYS A 49 -9.47 -1.77 3.65
C LYS A 49 -10.03 -3.15 3.96
N HIS A 50 -9.44 -3.83 4.93
CA HIS A 50 -9.93 -5.13 5.39
C HIS A 50 -10.85 -4.99 6.60
N ASP A 51 -11.92 -5.78 6.65
CA ASP A 51 -12.90 -5.70 7.75
C ASP A 51 -12.34 -6.27 9.06
N GLN A 52 -11.47 -7.27 9.01
CA GLN A 52 -10.97 -7.95 10.23
C GLN A 52 -9.94 -7.12 11.01
N HIS A 53 -9.06 -6.38 10.31
CA HIS A 53 -8.01 -5.58 10.95
C HIS A 53 -8.18 -4.06 10.75
N ASN A 54 -9.20 -3.61 10.01
CA ASN A 54 -9.52 -2.21 9.74
C ASN A 54 -8.39 -1.35 9.14
N LYS A 55 -7.30 -1.97 8.66
CA LYS A 55 -6.18 -1.26 8.03
C LYS A 55 -6.37 -1.17 6.53
N GLN A 56 -5.82 -0.10 5.97
CA GLN A 56 -5.72 0.10 4.52
C GLN A 56 -4.47 -0.61 3.98
N MET A 57 -4.64 -1.40 2.94
CA MET A 57 -3.55 -2.01 2.17
C MET A 57 -3.11 -1.10 1.04
N ALA A 58 -4.06 -0.63 0.24
CA ALA A 58 -3.77 0.14 -0.95
C ALA A 58 -4.65 1.37 -1.09
N LYS A 59 -4.18 2.32 -1.89
CA LYS A 59 -4.94 3.47 -2.35
C LYS A 59 -4.67 3.72 -3.82
N MET A 60 -5.73 3.93 -4.57
CA MET A 60 -5.70 4.19 -6.00
C MET A 60 -6.49 5.46 -6.29
N GLY A 61 -6.09 6.24 -7.29
CA GLY A 61 -6.80 7.46 -7.64
C GLY A 61 -6.07 8.23 -8.72
N PHE A 62 -6.26 9.55 -8.73
CA PHE A 62 -5.61 10.46 -9.64
C PHE A 62 -4.87 11.55 -8.87
N LYS A 63 -3.74 12.01 -9.39
CA LYS A 63 -2.98 13.08 -8.75
C LYS A 63 -3.79 14.37 -8.79
N LYS A 64 -3.91 15.06 -7.64
CA LYS A 64 -4.66 16.33 -7.55
C LYS A 64 -4.18 17.40 -8.54
N SER A 65 -2.89 17.44 -8.82
CA SER A 65 -2.29 18.40 -9.76
C SER A 65 -2.39 17.97 -11.22
N GLN A 66 -2.71 16.70 -11.48
CA GLN A 66 -2.76 16.09 -12.81
C GLN A 66 -3.86 15.02 -12.77
N GLU A 67 -5.12 15.44 -12.87
CA GLU A 67 -6.28 14.55 -12.69
C GLU A 67 -6.38 13.43 -13.74
N HIS A 68 -5.56 13.48 -14.79
CA HIS A 68 -5.42 12.42 -15.79
C HIS A 68 -4.34 11.39 -15.44
N LEU A 69 -3.45 11.69 -14.49
CA LEU A 69 -2.37 10.79 -14.11
C LEU A 69 -2.82 9.91 -12.94
N PRO A 70 -3.05 8.60 -13.17
CA PRO A 70 -3.40 7.70 -12.11
C PRO A 70 -2.21 7.54 -11.16
N TYR A 71 -2.51 7.30 -9.90
CA TYR A 71 -1.50 6.88 -8.93
C TYR A 71 -1.99 5.65 -8.18
N PHE A 72 -1.02 4.85 -7.77
CA PHE A 72 -1.19 3.71 -6.88
C PHE A 72 -0.25 3.91 -5.69
N ALA A 73 -0.75 3.61 -4.51
CA ALA A 73 0.05 3.56 -3.30
C ALA A 73 -0.23 2.26 -2.57
N LEU A 74 0.83 1.62 -2.07
CA LEU A 74 0.79 0.32 -1.40
C LEU A 74 1.46 0.42 -0.02
N ARG A 75 0.85 -0.22 0.96
CA ARG A 75 1.48 -0.52 2.25
C ARG A 75 2.18 -1.88 2.13
N PHE A 76 3.46 -1.91 2.45
CA PHE A 76 4.33 -3.09 2.41
C PHE A 76 5.46 -2.97 3.44
N SER A 77 5.15 -2.33 4.57
CA SER A 77 6.10 -2.02 5.64
C SER A 77 6.61 -3.22 6.43
N ALA A 78 5.90 -4.35 6.37
CA ALA A 78 6.30 -5.61 6.99
C ALA A 78 7.15 -6.48 6.05
N CYS A 79 7.13 -6.20 4.74
CA CYS A 79 7.90 -6.92 3.74
C CYS A 79 9.39 -6.62 3.85
N ARG A 80 10.24 -7.61 3.56
CA ARG A 80 11.70 -7.49 3.57
C ARG A 80 12.27 -8.19 2.34
N GLY A 81 13.43 -7.76 1.86
CA GLY A 81 14.09 -8.38 0.70
C GLY A 81 13.38 -8.14 -0.63
N TYR A 82 12.57 -7.08 -0.73
CA TYR A 82 12.00 -6.63 -1.99
C TYR A 82 13.09 -6.08 -2.93
N SER A 83 12.77 -5.96 -4.22
CA SER A 83 13.70 -5.55 -5.26
C SER A 83 14.21 -4.12 -5.08
N GLN A 84 15.31 -3.79 -5.76
CA GLN A 84 15.89 -2.45 -5.76
C GLN A 84 14.86 -1.37 -6.09
N ARG A 85 13.88 -1.66 -6.94
CA ARG A 85 12.83 -0.72 -7.29
C ARG A 85 11.99 -0.29 -6.07
N PHE A 86 11.64 -1.23 -5.20
CA PHE A 86 10.90 -0.93 -3.97
C PHE A 86 11.81 -0.33 -2.89
N GLU A 87 13.10 -0.67 -2.88
CA GLU A 87 14.09 0.05 -2.07
C GLU A 87 14.19 1.52 -2.48
N ASP A 88 14.18 1.81 -3.78
CA ASP A 88 14.24 3.17 -4.30
C ASP A 88 12.96 3.95 -3.94
N ILE A 89 11.79 3.30 -3.94
CA ILE A 89 10.53 3.89 -3.47
C ILE A 89 10.61 4.26 -1.99
N VAL A 90 11.10 3.37 -1.13
CA VAL A 90 11.28 3.63 0.30
C VAL A 90 12.33 4.74 0.51
N SER A 91 13.41 4.73 -0.26
CA SER A 91 14.46 5.75 -0.21
C SER A 91 13.93 7.12 -0.62
N ALA A 92 13.15 7.20 -1.71
CA ALA A 92 12.51 8.42 -2.16
C ALA A 92 11.47 8.92 -1.13
N ALA A 93 10.76 8.02 -0.47
CA ALA A 93 9.87 8.35 0.63
C ALA A 93 10.64 8.94 1.84
N ALA A 94 11.79 8.36 2.19
CA ALA A 94 12.65 8.85 3.27
C ALA A 94 13.25 10.23 3.00
N ALA A 95 13.48 10.57 1.73
CA ALA A 95 13.94 11.89 1.31
C ALA A 95 12.84 12.96 1.33
N LYS A 96 11.57 12.57 1.21
CA LYS A 96 10.43 13.49 1.23
C LYS A 96 10.04 13.84 2.67
N LYS A 97 9.90 15.14 2.97
CA LYS A 97 9.38 15.63 4.27
C LYS A 97 7.91 15.28 4.55
N THR A 98 7.21 14.71 3.58
CA THR A 98 5.77 14.39 3.68
C THR A 98 5.50 13.06 4.35
N VAL A 99 6.45 12.13 4.34
CA VAL A 99 6.31 10.84 5.03
C VAL A 99 6.77 11.00 6.46
N LYS A 100 5.89 10.63 7.40
CA LYS A 100 6.16 10.78 8.83
C LYS A 100 7.14 9.71 9.30
N GLU A 101 8.05 10.11 10.18
CA GLU A 101 8.86 9.19 10.96
C GLU A 101 7.99 8.25 11.80
N ALA A 102 8.50 7.04 12.04
CA ALA A 102 7.83 6.01 12.82
C ALA A 102 7.82 6.39 14.31
N ARG A 103 6.75 7.08 14.73
CA ARG A 103 6.56 7.45 16.14
C ARG A 103 6.42 6.24 17.08
N CYS A 104 6.13 5.04 16.57
CA CYS A 104 6.08 3.82 17.38
C CYS A 104 7.46 3.41 17.91
N ILE A 105 8.55 3.88 17.30
CA ILE A 105 9.92 3.58 17.76
C ILE A 105 10.25 4.37 19.03
N ASP A 106 10.04 5.70 19.04
CA ASP A 106 10.51 6.57 20.12
C ASP A 106 9.42 7.31 20.90
N LYS A 107 8.19 7.39 20.36
CA LYS A 107 7.16 8.34 20.82
C LYS A 107 5.83 7.68 21.20
N GLY A 108 5.81 6.35 21.37
CA GLY A 108 4.68 5.60 21.96
C GLY A 108 3.40 5.59 21.12
N CYS A 109 3.50 5.51 19.79
CA CYS A 109 2.33 5.37 18.92
C CYS A 109 1.75 3.95 18.96
N ASP A 110 0.46 3.81 19.23
CA ASP A 110 -0.28 2.55 19.43
C ASP A 110 -1.21 2.18 18.24
N TYR A 111 -1.08 2.88 17.12
CA TYR A 111 -1.95 2.68 15.95
C TYR A 111 -1.77 1.32 15.27
N CYS A 112 -0.57 0.72 15.33
CA CYS A 112 -0.27 -0.59 14.74
C CYS A 112 0.11 -1.58 15.86
N ALA A 113 -0.29 -2.82 15.68
CA ALA A 113 0.10 -3.93 16.54
C ALA A 113 1.41 -4.59 16.09
N GLY A 114 2.02 -5.35 17.00
CA GLY A 114 3.34 -5.97 16.81
C GLY A 114 4.50 -5.03 17.14
N GLU A 115 5.73 -5.55 17.05
CA GLU A 115 6.94 -4.80 17.38
C GLU A 115 7.19 -3.69 16.35
N ALA A 116 7.56 -2.50 16.83
CA ALA A 116 7.66 -1.30 15.99
C ALA A 116 8.55 -1.46 14.75
N GLU A 117 9.68 -2.16 14.89
CA GLU A 117 10.64 -2.40 13.80
C GLU A 117 10.11 -3.37 12.72
N THR A 118 9.10 -4.18 13.06
CA THR A 118 8.52 -5.18 12.14
C THR A 118 7.46 -4.61 11.22
N HIS A 119 6.94 -3.40 11.51
CA HIS A 119 5.93 -2.72 10.70
C HIS A 119 6.31 -1.28 10.35
N ALA A 120 7.59 -0.93 10.45
CA ALA A 120 8.14 0.32 9.94
C ALA A 120 8.91 0.07 8.65
N TYR A 121 8.89 1.06 7.74
CA TYR A 121 9.85 1.06 6.65
C TYR A 121 11.22 1.46 7.19
N ILE A 122 12.24 0.69 6.84
CA ILE A 122 13.61 0.91 7.29
C ILE A 122 14.41 1.42 6.10
N TYR A 123 15.02 2.59 6.26
CA TYR A 123 15.91 3.18 5.27
C TYR A 123 17.29 3.40 5.87
N LYS A 124 18.32 2.79 5.25
CA LYS A 124 19.71 3.03 5.61
C LYS A 124 20.26 4.20 4.80
N CYS A 125 20.56 5.30 5.49
CA CYS A 125 21.16 6.48 4.88
C CYS A 125 22.61 6.19 4.44
N PRO A 126 23.15 6.94 3.47
CA PRO A 126 24.55 6.82 3.04
C PRO A 126 25.58 7.02 4.17
N ASP A 127 25.20 7.76 5.23
CA ASP A 127 26.03 7.99 6.42
C ASP A 127 25.91 6.87 7.48
N ASN A 128 25.38 5.70 7.10
CA ASN A 128 25.07 4.55 7.96
C ASN A 128 24.01 4.79 9.04
N LYS A 129 23.34 5.96 9.08
CA LYS A 129 22.20 6.14 9.99
C LYS A 129 20.98 5.40 9.48
N ILE A 130 20.18 4.87 10.39
CA ILE A 130 18.92 4.21 10.08
C ILE A 130 17.78 5.20 10.33
N LYS A 131 16.88 5.31 9.36
CA LYS A 131 15.62 6.05 9.50
C LYS A 131 14.47 5.05 9.48
N PHE A 132 13.52 5.26 10.39
CA PHE A 132 12.28 4.51 10.45
C PHE A 132 11.13 5.40 9.97
N LEU A 133 10.46 5.00 8.91
CA LEU A 133 9.24 5.68 8.42
C LEU A 133 8.01 4.90 8.88
N CYS A 134 6.95 5.64 9.18
CA CYS A 134 5.70 5.04 9.63
C CYS A 134 5.09 4.14 8.54
N GLY A 135 5.01 2.84 8.82
CA GLY A 135 4.50 1.83 7.89
C GLY A 135 2.99 1.84 7.68
N ALA A 136 2.22 2.57 8.49
CA ALA A 136 0.80 2.79 8.22
C ALA A 136 0.57 3.63 6.94
N ASN A 137 1.59 4.34 6.44
CA ASN A 137 1.48 5.11 5.21
C ASN A 137 1.74 4.22 4.00
N ALA A 138 0.77 4.10 3.10
CA ALA A 138 1.01 3.53 1.79
C ALA A 138 1.96 4.44 0.98
N LEU A 139 2.98 3.86 0.38
CA LEU A 139 3.95 4.57 -0.46
C LEU A 139 3.53 4.52 -1.92
N GLU A 140 3.68 5.63 -2.63
CA GLU A 140 3.32 5.75 -4.05
C GLU A 140 4.28 4.93 -4.91
N ILE A 141 3.72 4.13 -5.81
CA ILE A 141 4.43 3.36 -6.83
C ILE A 141 4.06 4.00 -8.17
N SER A 142 5.01 4.73 -8.75
CA SER A 142 4.85 5.39 -10.05
C SER A 142 5.15 4.42 -11.20
N ASP A 143 4.50 4.65 -12.34
CA ASP A 143 4.82 3.99 -13.60
C ASP A 143 4.82 2.46 -13.49
N ILE A 144 3.71 1.88 -12.99
CA ILE A 144 3.53 0.43 -12.84
C ILE A 144 3.68 -0.24 -14.20
N THR A 145 4.51 -1.28 -14.23
CA THR A 145 4.72 -2.17 -15.37
C THR A 145 4.22 -3.58 -15.06
N GLU A 146 4.14 -4.44 -16.07
CA GLU A 146 3.80 -5.86 -15.89
C GLU A 146 4.75 -6.58 -14.92
N ASN A 147 6.05 -6.25 -14.97
CA ASN A 147 7.05 -6.83 -14.07
C ASN A 147 6.76 -6.48 -12.60
N ASP A 148 6.22 -5.29 -12.34
CA ASP A 148 5.88 -4.84 -10.99
C ASP A 148 4.69 -5.59 -10.42
N VAL A 149 3.71 -5.99 -11.26
CA VAL A 149 2.46 -6.60 -10.78
C VAL A 149 2.75 -7.89 -10.01
N THR A 150 3.72 -8.69 -10.47
CA THR A 150 4.12 -9.93 -9.78
C THR A 150 4.65 -9.63 -8.37
N GLU A 151 5.58 -8.69 -8.25
CA GLU A 151 6.15 -8.32 -6.95
C GLU A 151 5.12 -7.59 -6.06
N ILE A 152 4.28 -6.72 -6.62
CA ILE A 152 3.18 -6.06 -5.90
C ILE A 152 2.26 -7.09 -5.24
N LYS A 153 1.91 -8.17 -5.95
CA LYS A 153 1.06 -9.23 -5.39
C LYS A 153 1.77 -9.95 -4.24
N GLU A 154 3.06 -10.21 -4.36
CA GLU A 154 3.83 -10.82 -3.29
C GLU A 154 3.92 -9.91 -2.05
N LEU A 155 4.18 -8.62 -2.25
CA LEU A 155 4.17 -7.62 -1.18
C LEU A 155 2.80 -7.51 -0.50
N ILE A 156 1.71 -7.52 -1.28
CA ILE A 156 0.34 -7.54 -0.75
C ILE A 156 0.13 -8.79 0.10
N ARG A 157 0.58 -9.96 -0.38
CA ARG A 157 0.43 -11.25 0.31
C ARG A 157 1.16 -11.24 1.65
N GLU A 158 2.42 -10.84 1.67
CA GLU A 158 3.25 -10.79 2.89
C GLU A 158 2.70 -9.79 3.91
N GLU A 159 2.39 -8.57 3.49
CA GLU A 159 1.80 -7.56 4.37
C GLU A 159 0.43 -8.02 4.89
N HIS A 160 -0.39 -8.68 4.05
CA HIS A 160 -1.67 -9.25 4.47
C HIS A 160 -1.49 -10.30 5.58
N LEU A 161 -0.57 -11.25 5.41
CA LEU A 161 -0.28 -12.27 6.42
C LEU A 161 0.18 -11.63 7.74
N TYR A 162 1.06 -10.63 7.66
CA TYR A 162 1.49 -9.89 8.85
C TYR A 162 0.31 -9.20 9.55
N LEU A 163 -0.53 -8.48 8.81
CA LEU A 163 -1.69 -7.76 9.36
C LEU A 163 -2.71 -8.72 9.98
N MET A 164 -2.96 -9.85 9.33
CA MET A 164 -3.86 -10.87 9.85
C MET A 164 -3.38 -11.43 11.18
N LYS A 165 -2.09 -11.79 11.26
CA LYS A 165 -1.47 -12.29 12.49
C LYS A 165 -1.49 -11.26 13.62
N HIS A 166 -0.99 -10.05 13.35
CA HIS A 166 -0.70 -9.09 14.41
C HIS A 166 -1.87 -8.16 14.75
N GLU A 167 -2.73 -7.81 13.79
CA GLU A 167 -3.84 -6.88 14.02
C GLU A 167 -5.17 -7.61 14.21
N ALA A 168 -5.41 -8.72 13.49
CA ALA A 168 -6.63 -9.51 13.65
C ALA A 168 -6.48 -10.70 14.62
N GLY A 169 -5.25 -11.07 14.99
CA GLY A 169 -5.00 -12.24 15.85
C GLY A 169 -5.30 -13.58 15.17
N ILE A 170 -5.22 -13.64 13.84
CA ILE A 170 -5.53 -14.82 13.03
C ILE A 170 -4.27 -15.24 12.28
N GLU A 171 -3.83 -16.48 12.49
CA GLU A 171 -2.72 -17.09 11.76
C GLU A 171 -3.29 -17.92 10.60
N ILE A 172 -2.85 -17.64 9.37
CA ILE A 172 -3.38 -18.21 8.11
C ILE A 172 -2.25 -18.88 7.33
#